data_AF-A0A1I5B4U2-F1
#
_entry.id   AF-A0A1I5B4U2-F1
#
_cell.length_a   1.000
_cell.length_b   1.000
_cell.length_c   1.000
_cell.angle_alpha   90.00
_cell.angle_beta   90.00
_cell.angle_gamma   90.00
#
_symmetry.space_group_name_H-M   'P 1'
#
loop_
_entity.id
_entity.type
_entity.pdbx_description
1 polymer ?
#
loop_
_entity_poly.entity_id
_entity_poly.type
_entity_poly.pdbx_seq_one_letter_code
_entity_poly.pdbx_strand_id
1 'polypeptide(L)' 'MKKQEINNLSVAELQAKLGELTNQYAELKNAHAISPIANPLQLRTVRRAIARVNTEISKKDLQ' A
#
# COMPACT_ATOMS: atom_id res chain seq x y z
N MET A 1 -3.15 3.02 -6.84
CA MET A 1 -3.52 4.36 -6.33
C MET A 1 -2.76 5.42 -7.07
N LYS A 2 -3.48 6.36 -7.68
CA LYS A 2 -2.90 7.58 -8.25
C LYS A 2 -2.56 8.56 -7.12
N LYS A 3 -1.53 9.38 -7.28
CA LYS A 3 -1.10 10.33 -6.22
C LYS A 3 -2.24 11.28 -5.80
N GLN A 4 -3.07 11.69 -6.75
CA GLN A 4 -4.23 12.57 -6.51
C GLN A 4 -5.22 11.98 -5.50
N GLU A 5 -5.43 10.67 -5.52
CA GLU A 5 -6.34 9.98 -4.58
C GLU A 5 -5.74 9.91 -3.17
N ILE A 6 -4.42 9.93 -3.03
CA ILE A 6 -3.71 9.82 -1.74
C ILE A 6 -3.65 11.18 -1.05
N ASN A 7 -3.51 12.26 -1.82
CA ASN A 7 -3.44 13.63 -1.29
C ASN A 7 -4.75 14.08 -0.63
N ASN A 8 -5.90 13.58 -1.10
CA ASN A 8 -7.22 13.97 -0.61
C ASN A 8 -7.62 13.24 0.70
N LEU A 9 -6.87 12.22 1.13
CA LEU A 9 -7.19 11.44 2.33
C LEU A 9 -6.67 12.14 3.59
N SER A 10 -7.36 11.96 4.72
CA SER A 10 -6.90 12.45 6.03
C SER A 10 -5.75 11.59 6.59
N VAL A 11 -5.03 12.06 7.61
CA VAL A 11 -3.92 11.29 8.24
C VAL A 11 -4.43 9.97 8.82
N ALA A 12 -5.59 9.99 9.47
CA ALA A 12 -6.23 8.80 10.04
C ALA A 12 -6.63 7.80 8.95
N GLU A 13 -7.18 8.27 7.83
CA GLU A 13 -7.52 7.43 6.68
C GLU A 13 -6.28 6.83 6.01
N LEU A 14 -5.18 7.59 5.93
CA LEU A 14 -3.91 7.08 5.40
C LEU A 14 -3.35 5.96 6.27
N GLN A 15 -3.42 6.08 7.60
CA GLN A 15 -2.98 5.04 8.52
C GLN A 15 -3.85 3.77 8.43
N ALA A 16 -5.18 3.93 8.36
CA ALA A 16 -6.08 2.79 8.18
C ALA A 16 -5.79 2.04 6.87
N LYS A 17 -5.62 2.80 5.78
CA LYS A 17 -5.33 2.24 4.45
C LYS A 17 -3.95 1.61 4.34
N LEU A 18 -2.97 2.12 5.09
CA LEU A 18 -1.65 1.49 5.22
C LEU A 18 -1.82 0.08 5.79
N GLY A 19 -2.54 -0.07 6.90
CA GLY A 19 -2.80 -1.36 7.55
C GLY A 19 -3.45 -2.37 6.60
N GLU A 20 -4.49 -1.96 5.88
CA GLU A 20 -5.15 -2.78 4.85
C GLU A 20 -4.17 -3.23 3.76
N LEU A 21 -3.40 -2.31 3.19
CA LEU A 21 -2.46 -2.61 2.12
C LEU A 21 -1.31 -3.51 2.57
N THR A 22 -0.83 -3.36 3.82
CA THR A 22 0.20 -4.25 4.37
C THR A 22 -0.30 -5.66 4.57
N ASN A 23 -1.54 -5.81 5.05
CA ASN A 23 -2.17 -7.13 5.21
C ASN A 23 -2.36 -7.80 3.85
N GLN A 24 -2.92 -7.08 2.87
CA GLN A 24 -3.06 -7.56 1.50
C GLN A 24 -1.72 -7.98 0.88
N TYR A 25 -0.66 -7.20 1.10
CA TYR A 25 0.67 -7.54 0.61
C TYR A 25 1.22 -8.81 1.26
N ALA A 26 1.02 -8.99 2.57
CA ALA A 26 1.45 -10.18 3.30
C ALA A 26 0.71 -11.43 2.82
N GLU A 27 -0.61 -11.35 2.67
CA GLU A 27 -1.45 -12.43 2.12
C GLU A 27 -1.00 -12.83 0.72
N LEU A 28 -0.83 -11.86 -0.18
CA LEU A 28 -0.36 -12.12 -1.54
C LEU A 28 1.05 -12.71 -1.54
N LYS A 29 1.95 -12.25 -0.68
CA LYS A 29 3.31 -12.80 -0.60
C LYS A 29 3.28 -14.25 -0.12
N ASN A 30 2.47 -14.55 0.89
CA ASN A 30 2.31 -15.90 1.44
C ASN A 30 1.65 -16.84 0.42
N ALA A 31 0.61 -16.38 -0.26
CA ALA A 31 -0.03 -17.11 -1.34
C ALA A 31 0.96 -17.43 -2.47
N HIS A 32 1.82 -16.47 -2.85
CA HIS A 32 2.84 -16.70 -3.88
C HIS A 32 3.89 -17.75 -3.49
N ALA A 33 4.25 -17.78 -2.21
CA ALA A 33 5.22 -18.75 -1.69
C ALA A 33 4.67 -20.18 -1.72
N ILE A 34 3.36 -20.35 -1.56
CA ILE A 34 2.69 -21.65 -1.59
C ILE A 34 2.38 -22.09 -3.02
N SER A 35 1.89 -21.16 -3.86
CA SER A 35 1.49 -21.44 -5.24
C SER A 35 1.81 -20.26 -6.15
N PRO A 36 2.25 -20.49 -7.41
CA PRO A 36 2.44 -19.42 -8.37
C PRO A 36 1.13 -18.63 -8.57
N ILE A 37 1.17 -17.32 -8.29
CA ILE A 37 0.01 -16.45 -8.51
C ILE A 37 -0.11 -16.18 -10.00
N ALA A 38 -1.35 -16.12 -10.49
CA ALA A 38 -1.67 -15.78 -11.88
C ALA A 38 -1.02 -14.47 -12.37
N ASN A 39 -0.80 -13.49 -11.48
CA ASN A 39 -0.13 -12.24 -11.85
C ASN A 39 0.82 -11.70 -10.75
N PRO A 40 2.13 -11.96 -10.84
CA PRO A 40 3.11 -11.45 -9.87
C PRO A 40 3.28 -9.93 -9.91
N LEU A 41 2.82 -9.22 -10.95
CA LEU A 41 2.88 -7.75 -10.98
C LEU A 41 1.99 -7.10 -9.93
N GLN A 42 0.98 -7.80 -9.42
CA GLN A 42 0.10 -7.31 -8.35
C GLN A 42 0.89 -7.03 -7.05
N LEU A 43 1.87 -7.89 -6.72
CA LEU A 43 2.78 -7.65 -5.59
C LEU A 43 3.55 -6.33 -5.75
N ARG A 44 4.00 -6.02 -6.98
CA ARG A 44 4.71 -4.77 -7.27
C ARG A 44 3.78 -3.55 -7.14
N THR A 45 2.53 -3.66 -7.58
CA THR A 45 1.57 -2.55 -7.49
C THR A 45 1.20 -2.24 -6.05
N VAL A 46 0.95 -3.26 -5.22
CA VAL A 46 0.63 -3.09 -3.80
C VAL A 46 1.83 -2.51 -3.05
N ARG A 47 3.04 -3.03 -3.28
CA ARG A 47 4.27 -2.50 -2.66
C ARG A 47 4.48 -1.01 -2.98
N ARG A 48 4.23 -0.59 -4.23
CA ARG A 48 4.30 0.83 -4.63
C ARG A 48 3.20 1.67 -3.99
N ALA A 49 2.02 1.11 -3.74
CA ALA A 49 0.94 1.82 -3.06
C ALA A 49 1.30 2.10 -1.59
N ILE A 50 1.82 1.09 -0.87
CA ILE A 50 2.30 1.24 0.51
C ILE A 50 3.36 2.35 0.60
N ALA A 51 4.36 2.32 -0.28
CA ALA A 51 5.41 3.33 -0.29
C ALA A 51 4.85 4.76 -0.47
N ARG A 52 3.88 4.95 -1.38
CA ARG A 52 3.24 6.25 -1.61
C ARG A 52 2.47 6.75 -0.38
N VAL A 53 1.74 5.87 0.30
CA VAL A 53 1.02 6.20 1.53
C VAL A 53 2.00 6.63 2.63
N ASN A 54 3.07 5.87 2.84
CA ASN A 54 4.12 6.23 3.81
C ASN A 54 4.78 7.58 3.49
N THR A 55 4.98 7.88 2.20
CA THR A 55 5.58 9.15 1.78
C THR A 55 4.66 10.33 2.12
N GLU A 56 3.35 10.19 1.91
CA GLU A 56 2.38 11.24 2.26
C GLU A 56 2.20 11.40 3.77
N ILE A 57 2.24 10.32 4.54
CA ILE A 57 2.24 10.40 6.01
C ILE A 57 3.46 11.21 6.49
N SER A 58 4.66 10.82 6.05
CA SER A 58 5.89 11.54 6.42
C SER A 58 5.86 13.01 5.98
N LYS A 59 5.30 13.31 4.80
CA LYS A 59 5.15 14.68 4.31
C LYS A 59 4.21 15.51 5.19
N LYS A 60 3.14 14.93 5.73
CA LYS A 60 2.22 15.60 6.65
C LYS A 60 2.81 15.75 8.06
N ASP A 61 3.65 14.82 8.49
CA ASP A 61 4.33 14.91 9.79
C ASP A 61 5.44 15.98 9.81
N LEU A 62 6.02 16.30 8.65
CA LEU A 62 7.07 17.32 8.47
C LEU A 62 6.53 18.74 8.23
N GLN A 63 5.21 18.90 8.09
CA GLN A 63 4.53 20.21 7.93
C GLN A 63 4.04 20.73 9.28
#